data_AF-A0A7C2WR24-F1
#
_entry.id   AF-A0A7C2WR24-F1
#
_cell.length_a   1.000
_cell.length_b   1.000
_cell.length_c   1.000
_cell.angle_alpha   90.00
_cell.angle_beta   90.00
_cell.angle_gamma   90.00
#
_symmetry.space_group_name_H-M   'P 1'
#
loop_
_entity.id
_entity.type
_entity.pdbx_description
1 polymer ?
#
loop_
_entity_poly.entity_id
_entity_poly.type
_entity_poly.pdbx_seq_one_letter_code
_entity_poly.pdbx_strand_id
1 'polypeptide(L)'
;MFDWLNQNWLSISVPLLVFLAAYVVGLWARRIAYKAFNRWAARGRWEGSHLVVQTTRTPFLHWFLILGTYIAIHVSVLDPSGKILADKVLATLFIISLTWVAASLSEKLLRLYVGKVERLQPSSALIVNIARIAIAVVGVLILLDVWGAPTTPIILLLAVGILVAALAFRDVIPNFFSGFQLVQGEQVRVGDFIKLESGEEGYITDVTWRNTQIRGLDGNLILVPNSRLVQTTVINYGRPLKKATEPFRFYARLHLKELTGLKAGNLTQLVDILKEAPDSVIYYHTHHFLEEHQYLTPEPANDFALWVSDELGDEVLGEKLASIDTFDFPTIGALRTRIVGVIEDHLSKKPDGRKAMEGRELHFVRSISAILPTPYVAHDLREFVEVLRKVSIDSLYYHIFEARLRLQKGVNDFSIWIEDCLGDKDLADKLAYLDPYNYTLESLRSTIIQLVEKRIK
;
A
#
# COMPACT_ATOMS: atom_id res chain seq x y z
N MET A 1 -24.25 85.38 19.21
CA MET A 1 -24.42 83.91 19.37
C MET A 1 -25.68 83.41 18.68
N PHE A 2 -26.86 83.98 18.98
CA PHE A 2 -28.12 83.62 18.29
C PHE A 2 -28.12 83.89 16.78
N ASP A 3 -27.59 85.03 16.32
CA ASP A 3 -27.52 85.33 14.88
C ASP A 3 -26.58 84.41 14.10
N TRP A 4 -25.46 84.02 14.73
CA TRP A 4 -24.52 83.06 14.14
C TRP A 4 -25.15 81.68 14.03
N LEU A 5 -25.85 81.22 15.08
CA LEU A 5 -26.61 79.97 15.04
C LEU A 5 -27.72 80.02 13.98
N ASN A 6 -28.42 81.14 13.84
CA ASN A 6 -29.49 81.31 12.85
C ASN A 6 -28.97 81.35 11.39
N GLN A 7 -27.72 81.77 11.17
CA GLN A 7 -27.08 81.72 9.85
C GLN A 7 -26.41 80.37 9.55
N ASN A 8 -25.97 79.64 10.59
CA ASN A 8 -25.19 78.40 10.47
C ASN A 8 -25.96 77.15 10.96
N TRP A 9 -27.26 77.23 11.15
CA TRP A 9 -28.03 76.09 11.69
C TRP A 9 -27.95 74.85 10.78
N LEU A 10 -27.82 75.03 9.45
CA LEU A 10 -27.62 73.94 8.49
C LEU A 10 -26.27 73.23 8.67
N SER A 11 -25.19 73.95 8.98
CA SER A 11 -23.86 73.34 9.13
C SER A 11 -23.72 72.49 10.40
N ILE A 12 -24.61 72.70 11.37
CA ILE A 12 -24.68 71.92 12.62
C ILE A 12 -25.75 70.81 12.52
N SER A 13 -26.93 71.13 11.97
CA SER A 13 -28.05 70.19 11.91
C SER A 13 -27.83 69.06 10.91
N VAL A 14 -27.18 69.31 9.77
CA VAL A 14 -26.97 68.27 8.74
C VAL A 14 -26.04 67.15 9.26
N PRO A 15 -24.85 67.42 9.82
CA PRO A 15 -24.01 66.37 10.41
C PRO A 15 -24.68 65.61 11.55
N LEU A 16 -25.45 66.31 12.39
CA LEU A 16 -26.18 65.71 13.50
C LEU A 16 -27.28 64.77 13.01
N LEU A 17 -28.07 65.18 12.01
CA LEU A 17 -29.10 64.36 11.39
C LEU A 17 -28.50 63.15 10.68
N VAL A 18 -27.39 63.33 9.97
CA VAL A 18 -26.65 62.23 9.31
C VAL A 18 -26.11 61.24 10.35
N PHE A 19 -25.56 61.71 11.47
CA PHE A 19 -25.12 60.87 12.57
C PHE A 19 -26.27 60.05 13.17
N LEU A 20 -27.39 60.70 13.48
CA LEU A 20 -28.58 60.04 14.04
C LEU A 20 -29.17 59.03 13.06
N ALA A 21 -29.25 59.36 11.77
CA ALA A 21 -29.70 58.45 10.73
C ALA A 21 -28.76 57.24 10.61
N ALA A 22 -27.44 57.44 10.56
CA ALA A 22 -26.45 56.37 10.52
C ALA A 22 -26.50 55.48 11.76
N TYR A 23 -26.74 56.07 12.95
CA TYR A 23 -26.91 55.32 14.19
C TYR A 23 -28.17 54.45 14.19
N VAL A 24 -29.31 54.99 13.74
CA VAL A 24 -30.56 54.22 13.59
C VAL A 24 -30.40 53.08 12.58
N VAL A 25 -29.76 53.35 11.43
CA VAL A 25 -29.40 52.32 10.45
C VAL A 25 -28.49 51.27 11.07
N GLY A 26 -27.51 51.66 11.89
CA GLY A 26 -26.63 50.75 12.61
C GLY A 26 -27.34 49.84 13.61
N LEU A 27 -28.34 50.36 14.34
CA LEU A 27 -29.18 49.55 15.23
C LEU A 27 -30.01 48.52 14.45
N TRP A 28 -30.54 48.91 13.30
CA TRP A 28 -31.28 48.02 12.41
C TRP A 28 -30.36 46.95 11.79
N ALA A 29 -29.20 47.36 11.26
CA ALA A 29 -28.17 46.48 10.72
C ALA A 29 -27.68 45.48 11.76
N ARG A 30 -27.46 45.91 13.01
CA ARG A 30 -27.13 45.02 14.14
C ARG A 30 -28.19 43.95 14.35
N ARG A 31 -29.47 44.31 14.32
CA ARG A 31 -30.56 43.34 14.50
C ARG A 31 -30.56 42.29 13.40
N ILE A 32 -30.31 42.69 12.15
CA ILE A 32 -30.24 41.78 11.00
C ILE A 32 -28.99 40.91 11.07
N ALA A 33 -27.82 41.52 11.25
CA ALA A 33 -26.54 40.83 11.36
C ALA A 33 -26.58 39.80 12.48
N TYR A 34 -27.04 40.18 13.68
CA TYR A 34 -27.15 39.26 14.81
C TYR A 34 -28.12 38.10 14.54
N LYS A 35 -29.28 38.37 13.90
CA LYS A 35 -30.20 37.30 13.47
C LYS A 35 -29.58 36.38 12.42
N ALA A 36 -28.76 36.91 11.51
CA ALA A 36 -28.07 36.12 10.49
C ALA A 36 -26.96 35.27 11.12
N PHE A 37 -26.13 35.86 11.98
CA PHE A 37 -25.08 35.17 12.72
C PHE A 37 -25.62 34.08 13.65
N ASN A 38 -26.73 34.33 14.37
CA ASN A 38 -27.39 33.31 15.18
C ASN A 38 -27.94 32.17 14.31
N ARG A 39 -28.54 32.48 13.15
CA ARG A 39 -29.03 31.46 12.21
C ARG A 39 -27.88 30.63 11.64
N TRP A 40 -26.75 31.26 11.32
CA TRP A 40 -25.55 30.57 10.87
C TRP A 40 -24.98 29.67 11.97
N ALA A 41 -24.84 30.16 13.20
CA ALA A 41 -24.37 29.37 14.33
C ALA A 41 -25.30 28.19 14.64
N ALA A 42 -26.62 28.39 14.57
CA ALA A 42 -27.60 27.31 14.78
C ALA A 42 -27.62 26.25 13.67
N ARG A 43 -27.19 26.60 12.44
CA ARG A 43 -27.07 25.67 11.30
C ARG A 43 -25.69 25.03 11.22
N GLY A 44 -24.67 25.67 11.79
CA GLY A 44 -23.29 25.24 11.72
C GLY A 44 -23.00 24.08 12.68
N ARG A 45 -22.28 23.05 12.21
CA ARG A 45 -21.76 21.98 13.05
C ARG A 45 -20.49 22.38 13.84
N TRP A 46 -20.03 23.62 13.65
CA TRP A 46 -18.79 24.11 14.23
C TRP A 46 -19.03 24.70 15.62
N GLU A 47 -18.46 24.09 16.65
CA GLU A 47 -18.60 24.51 18.05
C GLU A 47 -18.14 25.95 18.32
N GLY A 48 -17.16 26.44 17.55
CA GLY A 48 -16.66 27.81 17.67
C GLY A 48 -17.65 28.89 17.20
N SER A 49 -18.73 28.51 16.52
CA SER A 49 -19.70 29.45 15.96
C SER A 49 -20.37 30.32 17.04
N HIS A 50 -20.75 29.73 18.18
CA HIS A 50 -21.34 30.47 19.30
C HIS A 50 -20.36 31.47 19.93
N LEU A 51 -19.07 31.14 19.98
CA LEU A 51 -18.03 32.02 20.51
C LEU A 51 -17.82 33.26 19.63
N VAL A 52 -17.86 33.08 18.31
CA VAL A 52 -17.79 34.19 17.33
C VAL A 52 -18.95 35.15 17.53
N VAL A 53 -20.18 34.61 17.60
CA VAL A 53 -21.39 35.40 17.78
C VAL A 53 -21.38 36.19 19.10
N GLN A 54 -20.99 35.55 20.20
CA GLN A 54 -20.99 36.18 21.52
C GLN A 54 -19.93 37.29 21.59
N THR A 55 -18.74 37.06 21.01
CA THR A 55 -17.61 38.00 21.10
C THR A 55 -17.79 39.23 20.22
N THR A 56 -18.44 39.08 19.05
CA THR A 56 -18.65 40.18 18.11
C THR A 56 -19.87 41.06 18.43
N ARG A 57 -20.81 40.59 19.28
CA ARG A 57 -22.10 41.24 19.52
C ARG A 57 -22.04 42.69 20.00
N THR A 58 -21.13 43.00 20.93
CA THR A 58 -21.01 44.32 21.57
C THR A 58 -20.12 45.28 20.75
N PRO A 59 -18.94 44.86 20.27
CA PRO A 59 -18.06 45.69 19.44
C PRO A 59 -18.70 46.13 18.11
N PHE A 60 -19.56 45.29 17.52
CA PHE A 60 -20.28 45.63 16.30
C PHE A 60 -21.05 46.95 16.42
N LEU A 61 -21.71 47.23 17.55
CA LEU A 61 -22.39 48.50 17.75
C LEU A 61 -21.42 49.69 17.74
N HIS A 62 -20.26 49.52 18.36
CA HIS A 62 -19.23 50.55 18.42
C HIS A 62 -18.68 50.85 17.02
N TRP A 63 -18.54 49.84 16.14
CA TRP A 63 -18.09 50.05 14.77
C TRP A 63 -19.10 50.85 13.94
N PHE A 64 -20.40 50.61 14.12
CA PHE A 64 -21.43 51.44 13.47
C PHE A 64 -21.47 52.86 14.03
N LEU A 65 -21.22 53.04 15.33
CA LEU A 65 -21.11 54.37 15.94
C LEU A 65 -19.89 55.13 15.41
N ILE A 66 -18.74 54.45 15.27
CA ILE A 66 -17.53 55.01 14.66
C ILE A 66 -17.81 55.39 13.20
N LEU A 67 -18.45 54.50 12.43
CA LEU A 67 -18.81 54.75 11.03
C LEU A 67 -19.79 55.93 10.88
N GLY A 68 -20.81 56.00 11.73
CA GLY A 68 -21.75 57.13 11.74
C GLY A 68 -21.07 58.45 12.09
N THR A 69 -20.13 58.42 13.04
CA THR A 69 -19.31 59.59 13.41
C THR A 69 -18.40 60.01 12.24
N TYR A 70 -17.78 59.05 11.57
CA TYR A 70 -16.93 59.29 10.40
C TYR A 70 -17.69 59.99 9.27
N ILE A 71 -18.88 59.48 8.92
CA ILE A 71 -19.73 60.08 7.88
C ILE A 71 -20.17 61.48 8.29
N ALA A 72 -20.58 61.67 9.55
CA ALA A 72 -21.01 62.98 10.06
C ALA A 72 -19.88 64.02 9.99
N ILE A 73 -18.65 63.64 10.34
CA ILE A 73 -17.47 64.51 10.26
C ILE A 73 -17.16 64.89 8.82
N HIS A 74 -17.29 63.95 7.87
CA HIS A 74 -17.03 64.24 6.45
C HIS A 74 -18.04 65.20 5.83
N VAL A 75 -19.31 65.12 6.24
CA VAL A 75 -20.39 66.02 5.82
C VAL A 75 -20.33 67.38 6.55
N SER A 76 -19.62 67.45 7.68
CA SER A 76 -19.48 68.70 8.44
C SER A 76 -18.58 69.74 7.75
N VAL A 77 -18.74 70.99 8.21
CA VAL A 77 -17.97 72.17 7.76
C VAL A 77 -16.60 72.26 8.45
N LEU A 78 -16.14 71.18 9.11
CA LEU A 78 -14.80 71.13 9.68
C LEU A 78 -13.72 71.40 8.63
N ASP A 79 -12.68 72.10 9.04
CA ASP A 79 -11.51 72.35 8.20
C ASP A 79 -10.78 71.03 7.91
N PRO A 80 -9.97 70.96 6.83
CA PRO A 80 -9.26 69.75 6.45
C PRO A 80 -8.37 69.17 7.56
N SER A 81 -7.74 70.01 8.39
CA SER A 81 -6.86 69.56 9.48
C SER A 81 -7.67 68.89 10.60
N GLY A 82 -8.82 69.47 10.94
CA GLY A 82 -9.78 68.87 11.87
C GLY A 82 -10.31 67.51 11.40
N LYS A 83 -10.59 67.35 10.10
CA LYS A 83 -11.02 66.07 9.51
C LYS A 83 -9.92 65.01 9.58
N ILE A 84 -8.68 65.35 9.24
CA ILE A 84 -7.54 64.42 9.32
C ILE A 84 -7.31 63.95 10.76
N LEU A 85 -7.38 64.85 11.74
CA LEU A 85 -7.24 64.48 13.15
C LEU A 85 -8.37 63.55 13.61
N ALA A 86 -9.61 63.87 13.23
CA ALA A 86 -10.76 63.04 13.53
C ALA A 86 -10.65 61.64 12.93
N ASP A 87 -10.18 61.53 11.68
CA ASP A 87 -9.97 60.24 11.02
C ASP A 87 -8.95 59.39 11.74
N LYS A 88 -7.83 59.97 12.18
CA LYS A 88 -6.81 59.26 12.98
C LYS A 88 -7.37 58.78 14.32
N VAL A 89 -8.18 59.60 14.99
CA VAL A 89 -8.81 59.22 16.27
C VAL A 89 -9.85 58.11 16.07
N LEU A 90 -10.71 58.21 15.07
CA LEU A 90 -11.72 57.20 14.76
C LEU A 90 -11.07 55.88 14.31
N ALA A 91 -10.03 55.94 13.48
CA ALA A 91 -9.23 54.77 13.10
C ALA A 91 -8.58 54.13 14.32
N THR A 92 -8.02 54.92 15.25
CA THR A 92 -7.42 54.41 16.49
C THR A 92 -8.45 53.66 17.35
N LEU A 93 -9.64 54.25 17.56
CA LEU A 93 -10.72 53.60 18.31
C LEU A 93 -11.18 52.30 17.63
N PHE A 94 -11.27 52.30 16.30
CA PHE A 94 -11.63 51.13 15.53
C PHE A 94 -10.59 50.01 15.66
N ILE A 95 -9.29 50.34 15.49
CA ILE A 95 -8.19 49.37 15.55
C ILE A 95 -8.06 48.78 16.96
N ILE A 96 -8.18 49.59 18.02
CA ILE A 96 -8.17 49.09 19.41
C ILE A 96 -9.32 48.10 19.62
N SER A 97 -10.54 48.47 19.19
CA SER A 97 -11.72 47.62 19.29
C SER A 97 -11.56 46.31 18.52
N LEU A 98 -11.07 46.38 17.27
CA LEU A 98 -10.84 45.21 16.42
C LEU A 98 -9.76 44.28 16.98
N THR A 99 -8.65 44.85 17.46
CA THR A 99 -7.55 44.09 18.08
C THR A 99 -8.03 43.36 19.33
N TRP A 100 -8.84 44.02 20.18
CA TRP A 100 -9.44 43.39 21.35
C TRP A 100 -10.38 42.23 20.98
N VAL A 101 -11.21 42.41 19.94
CA VAL A 101 -12.09 41.34 19.42
C VAL A 101 -11.29 40.16 18.91
N ALA A 102 -10.27 40.40 18.09
CA ALA A 102 -9.42 39.36 17.54
C ALA A 102 -8.70 38.58 18.65
N ALA A 103 -8.14 39.29 19.64
CA ALA A 103 -7.46 38.67 20.79
C ALA A 103 -8.43 37.84 21.65
N SER A 104 -9.60 38.39 21.98
CA SER A 104 -10.63 37.70 22.77
C SER A 104 -11.16 36.46 22.07
N LEU A 105 -11.39 36.55 20.75
CA LEU A 105 -11.87 35.43 19.95
C LEU A 105 -10.81 34.34 19.82
N SER A 106 -9.57 34.72 19.53
CA SER A 106 -8.43 33.80 19.44
C SER A 106 -8.24 33.04 20.76
N GLU A 107 -8.28 33.73 21.90
CA GLU A 107 -8.20 33.10 23.22
C GLU A 107 -9.31 32.07 23.44
N LYS A 108 -10.58 32.43 23.19
CA LYS A 108 -11.72 31.52 23.39
C LYS A 108 -11.64 30.30 22.48
N LEU A 109 -11.26 30.48 21.22
CA LEU A 109 -11.10 29.39 20.26
C LEU A 109 -9.94 28.48 20.64
N LEU A 110 -8.77 29.05 20.97
CA LEU A 110 -7.62 28.25 21.39
C LEU A 110 -7.91 27.48 22.67
N ARG A 111 -8.60 28.06 23.66
CA ARG A 111 -9.02 27.32 24.86
C ARG A 111 -10.00 26.19 24.54
N LEU A 112 -10.92 26.39 23.59
CA LEU A 112 -11.85 25.35 23.14
C LEU A 112 -11.11 24.16 22.48
N TYR A 113 -10.12 24.43 21.63
CA TYR A 113 -9.42 23.36 20.89
C TYR A 113 -8.28 22.74 21.67
N VAL A 114 -7.42 23.55 22.28
CA VAL A 114 -6.25 23.09 23.04
C VAL A 114 -6.70 22.42 24.34
N GLY A 115 -7.78 22.88 24.96
CA GLY A 115 -8.34 22.27 26.17
C GLY A 115 -8.87 20.85 25.98
N LYS A 116 -9.30 20.51 24.75
CA LYS A 116 -9.75 19.15 24.39
C LYS A 116 -8.62 18.15 24.20
N VAL A 117 -7.41 18.65 23.98
CA VAL A 117 -6.22 17.80 23.86
C VAL A 117 -5.59 17.71 25.24
N GLU A 118 -5.91 16.66 25.99
CA GLU A 118 -5.44 16.40 27.36
C GLU A 118 -3.92 16.62 27.52
N ARG A 119 -3.17 16.24 26.49
CA ARG A 119 -1.69 16.37 26.43
C ARG A 119 -1.18 17.80 26.23
N LEU A 120 -1.98 18.73 25.71
CA LEU A 120 -1.62 20.14 25.51
C LEU A 120 -2.16 21.05 26.63
N GLN A 121 -2.94 20.53 27.57
CA GLN A 121 -3.47 21.31 28.69
C GLN A 121 -2.38 22.02 29.52
N PRO A 122 -1.23 21.40 29.85
CA PRO A 122 -0.17 22.08 30.62
C PRO A 122 0.42 23.30 29.89
N SER A 123 0.47 23.27 28.56
CA SER A 123 1.02 24.33 27.71
C SER A 123 -0.03 25.28 27.14
N SER A 124 -1.31 25.07 27.46
CA SER A 124 -2.43 25.82 26.88
C SER A 124 -2.35 27.32 27.16
N ALA A 125 -1.94 27.69 28.38
CA ALA A 125 -1.74 29.09 28.76
C ALA A 125 -0.63 29.76 27.94
N LEU A 126 0.47 29.04 27.66
CA LEU A 126 1.57 29.56 26.84
C LEU A 126 1.11 29.81 25.39
N ILE A 127 0.42 28.85 24.79
CA ILE A 127 -0.09 28.96 23.41
C ILE A 127 -1.06 30.14 23.28
N VAL A 128 -2.00 30.27 24.23
CA VAL A 128 -2.99 31.37 24.26
C VAL A 128 -2.29 32.72 24.43
N ASN A 129 -1.31 32.81 25.34
CA ASN A 129 -0.58 34.06 25.58
C ASN A 129 0.25 34.49 24.36
N ILE A 130 0.92 33.55 23.69
CA ILE A 130 1.68 33.82 22.46
C ILE A 130 0.76 34.38 21.38
N ALA A 131 -0.39 33.74 21.15
CA ALA A 131 -1.37 34.22 20.16
C ALA A 131 -1.89 35.62 20.49
N ARG A 132 -2.16 35.89 21.78
CA ARG A 132 -2.62 37.21 22.24
C ARG A 132 -1.56 38.29 22.03
N ILE A 133 -0.30 38.00 22.37
CA ILE A 133 0.82 38.92 22.15
C ILE A 133 1.00 39.21 20.65
N ALA A 134 0.95 38.18 19.80
CA ALA A 134 1.08 38.35 18.35
C ALA A 134 -0.01 39.28 17.78
N ILE A 135 -1.28 39.08 18.18
CA ILE A 135 -2.40 39.94 17.76
C ILE A 135 -2.21 41.38 18.27
N ALA A 136 -1.77 41.54 19.53
CA ALA A 136 -1.51 42.86 20.10
C ALA A 136 -0.38 43.61 19.36
N VAL A 137 0.71 42.92 19.03
CA VAL A 137 1.83 43.48 18.25
C VAL A 137 1.35 43.97 16.88
N VAL A 138 0.54 43.16 16.18
CA VAL A 138 -0.05 43.57 14.90
C VAL A 138 -0.95 44.80 15.07
N GLY A 139 -1.80 44.82 16.09
CA GLY A 139 -2.65 45.98 16.39
C GLY A 139 -1.85 47.25 16.66
N VAL A 140 -0.77 47.16 17.44
CA VAL A 140 0.14 48.29 17.73
C VAL A 140 0.84 48.78 16.46
N LEU A 141 1.30 47.88 15.58
CA LEU A 141 1.92 48.28 14.32
C LEU A 141 0.96 49.05 13.42
N ILE A 142 -0.29 48.59 13.28
CA ILE A 142 -1.30 49.30 12.50
C ILE A 142 -1.60 50.67 13.10
N LEU A 143 -1.63 50.78 14.44
CA LEU A 143 -1.78 52.09 15.11
C LEU A 143 -0.60 53.02 14.78
N LEU A 144 0.64 52.55 14.89
CA LEU A 144 1.82 53.34 14.59
C LEU A 144 1.80 53.87 13.14
N ASP A 145 1.36 53.04 12.19
CA ASP A 145 1.20 53.41 10.79
C ASP A 145 0.15 54.53 10.58
N VAL A 146 -1.02 54.43 11.23
CA VAL A 146 -2.06 55.48 11.20
C VAL A 146 -1.54 56.83 11.69
N TRP A 147 -0.64 56.83 12.66
CA TRP A 147 -0.04 58.06 13.19
C TRP A 147 1.18 58.54 12.41
N GLY A 148 1.63 57.81 11.38
CA GLY A 148 2.76 58.15 10.53
C GLY A 148 4.12 57.83 11.14
N ALA A 149 4.17 56.95 12.15
CA ALA A 149 5.42 56.48 12.73
C ALA A 149 6.06 55.42 11.80
N PRO A 150 7.40 55.39 11.67
CA PRO A 150 8.07 54.43 10.78
C PRO A 150 7.97 53.01 11.34
N THR A 151 7.12 52.17 10.74
CA THR A 151 6.90 50.77 11.15
C THR A 151 7.88 49.79 10.51
N THR A 152 8.50 50.15 9.38
CA THR A 152 9.45 49.29 8.63
C THR A 152 10.57 48.71 9.50
N PRO A 153 11.27 49.48 10.36
CA PRO A 153 12.33 48.92 11.21
C PRO A 153 11.82 47.86 12.19
N ILE A 154 10.62 48.05 12.74
CA ILE A 154 10.01 47.10 13.70
C ILE A 154 9.60 45.82 12.98
N ILE A 155 9.03 45.93 11.77
CA ILE A 155 8.66 44.78 10.94
C ILE A 155 9.91 43.97 10.57
N LEU A 156 11.01 44.63 10.19
CA LEU A 156 12.29 43.96 9.90
C LEU A 156 12.82 43.20 11.12
N LEU A 157 12.78 43.82 12.31
CA LEU A 157 13.20 43.17 13.56
C LEU A 157 12.34 41.93 13.87
N LEU A 158 11.01 42.05 13.74
CA LEU A 158 10.09 40.92 13.94
C LEU A 158 10.32 39.81 12.92
N ALA A 159 10.58 40.15 11.65
CA ALA A 159 10.88 39.17 10.62
C ALA A 159 12.15 38.38 10.94
N VAL A 160 13.22 39.05 11.38
CA VAL A 160 14.45 38.39 11.84
C VAL A 160 14.18 37.52 13.08
N GLY A 161 13.39 38.01 14.03
CA GLY A 161 13.02 37.24 15.23
C GLY A 161 12.24 35.97 14.90
N ILE A 162 11.27 36.06 13.99
CA ILE A 162 10.49 34.91 13.50
C ILE A 162 11.41 33.92 12.78
N LEU A 163 12.33 34.40 11.95
CA LEU A 163 13.30 33.55 11.26
C LEU A 163 14.20 32.80 12.24
N VAL A 164 14.76 33.49 13.24
CA VAL A 164 15.60 32.88 14.28
C VAL A 164 14.82 31.85 15.08
N ALA A 165 13.57 32.15 15.46
CA ALA A 165 12.70 31.20 16.13
C ALA A 165 12.41 29.97 15.25
N ALA A 166 12.11 30.17 13.96
CA ALA A 166 11.89 29.08 13.01
C ALA A 166 13.12 28.18 12.87
N LEU A 167 14.32 28.76 12.83
CA LEU A 167 15.58 28.02 12.82
C LEU A 167 15.80 27.23 14.13
N ALA A 168 15.46 27.82 15.27
CA ALA A 168 15.53 27.13 16.57
C ALA A 168 14.57 25.93 16.66
N PHE A 169 13.41 25.99 15.99
CA PHE A 169 12.44 24.90 15.94
C PHE A 169 12.62 23.93 14.77
N ARG A 170 13.70 24.06 13.98
CA ARG A 170 13.94 23.26 12.76
C ARG A 170 13.80 21.75 12.99
N ASP A 171 14.30 21.25 14.12
CA ASP A 171 14.28 19.82 14.41
C ASP A 171 13.03 19.39 15.20
N VAL A 172 12.40 20.31 15.92
CA VAL A 172 11.21 20.01 16.75
C VAL A 172 10.01 19.68 15.87
N ILE A 173 9.81 20.42 14.78
CA ILE A 173 8.66 20.27 13.90
C ILE A 173 8.67 18.90 13.19
N PRO A 174 9.74 18.48 12.47
CA PRO A 174 9.79 17.17 11.82
C PRO A 174 9.66 16.03 12.83
N ASN A 175 10.34 16.13 13.98
CA ASN A 175 10.29 15.08 15.02
C ASN A 175 8.89 14.89 15.61
N PHE A 176 8.08 15.96 15.68
CA PHE A 176 6.67 15.88 16.08
C PHE A 176 5.83 15.12 15.04
N PHE A 177 6.11 15.31 13.75
CA PHE A 177 5.38 14.64 12.65
C PHE A 177 5.81 13.20 12.41
N SER A 178 7.06 12.81 12.75
CA SER A 178 7.56 11.44 12.55
C SER A 178 6.68 10.38 13.20
N GLY A 179 6.16 10.65 14.41
CA GLY A 179 5.29 9.72 15.10
C GLY A 179 3.92 9.55 14.47
N PHE A 180 3.36 10.62 13.90
CA PHE A 180 2.11 10.55 13.16
C PHE A 180 2.27 9.73 11.88
N GLN A 181 3.40 9.91 11.19
CA GLN A 181 3.72 9.18 9.96
C GLN A 181 3.89 7.68 10.20
N LEU A 182 4.52 7.25 11.30
CA LEU A 182 4.66 5.81 11.60
C LEU A 182 3.34 5.16 12.02
N VAL A 183 2.47 5.89 12.73
CA VAL A 183 1.16 5.35 13.14
C VAL A 183 0.21 5.26 11.94
N GLN A 184 0.32 6.17 10.97
CA GLN A 184 -0.55 6.20 9.79
C GLN A 184 -0.01 5.40 8.60
N GLY A 185 1.32 5.42 8.41
CA GLY A 185 2.01 4.69 7.36
C GLY A 185 2.34 3.30 7.87
N GLU A 186 1.65 2.30 7.34
CA GLU A 186 1.78 0.87 7.71
C GLU A 186 3.17 0.24 7.43
N GLN A 187 4.26 1.02 7.39
CA GLN A 187 5.63 0.58 7.08
C GLN A 187 6.19 -0.37 8.15
N VAL A 188 5.76 -0.20 9.40
CA VAL A 188 6.11 -1.05 10.54
C VAL A 188 4.86 -1.34 11.34
N ARG A 189 4.56 -2.62 11.58
CA ARG A 189 3.36 -3.06 12.30
C ARG A 189 3.75 -3.80 13.57
N VAL A 190 2.87 -3.73 14.57
CA VAL A 190 2.99 -4.59 15.76
C VAL A 190 3.01 -6.07 15.31
N GLY A 191 4.01 -6.80 15.79
CA GLY A 191 4.30 -8.19 15.44
C GLY A 191 5.34 -8.38 14.33
N ASP A 192 5.76 -7.33 13.64
CA ASP A 192 6.84 -7.42 12.65
C ASP A 192 8.20 -7.62 13.34
N PHE A 193 9.05 -8.46 12.75
CA PHE A 193 10.46 -8.55 13.13
C PHE A 193 11.26 -7.52 12.33
N ILE A 194 11.98 -6.64 13.01
CA ILE A 194 12.75 -5.58 12.37
C ILE A 194 14.20 -5.59 12.85
N LYS A 195 15.10 -5.11 11.98
CA LYS A 195 16.50 -4.85 12.29
C LYS A 195 16.85 -3.41 11.97
N LEU A 196 17.45 -2.75 12.94
CA LEU A 196 17.91 -1.37 12.84
C LEU A 196 19.33 -1.32 12.28
N GLU A 197 19.68 -0.19 11.67
CA GLU A 197 21.05 0.11 11.23
C GLU A 197 22.08 0.03 12.38
N SER A 198 21.66 0.26 13.62
CA SER A 198 22.49 0.10 14.83
C SER A 198 22.90 -1.36 15.12
N GLY A 199 22.29 -2.34 14.44
CA GLY A 199 22.48 -3.77 14.69
C GLY A 199 21.49 -4.39 15.67
N GLU A 200 20.69 -3.56 16.35
CA GLU A 200 19.59 -4.00 17.21
C GLU A 200 18.47 -4.66 16.37
N GLU A 201 17.97 -5.81 16.81
CA GLU A 201 16.91 -6.56 16.13
C GLU A 201 15.90 -7.15 17.12
N GLY A 202 14.65 -7.28 16.68
CA GLY A 202 13.58 -7.78 17.54
C GLY A 202 12.18 -7.58 16.97
N TYR A 203 11.18 -7.97 17.75
CA TYR A 203 9.77 -7.87 17.38
C TYR A 203 9.14 -6.58 17.87
N ILE A 204 8.41 -5.89 16.99
CA ILE A 204 7.65 -4.71 17.38
C ILE A 204 6.51 -5.15 18.31
N THR A 205 6.53 -4.61 19.53
CA THR A 205 5.50 -4.89 20.55
C THR A 205 4.47 -3.79 20.65
N ASP A 206 4.88 -2.53 20.43
CA ASP A 206 3.99 -1.37 20.48
C ASP A 206 4.57 -0.22 19.64
N VAL A 207 3.70 0.60 19.06
CA VAL A 207 4.05 1.82 18.32
C VAL A 207 3.23 2.97 18.89
N THR A 208 3.87 3.78 19.74
CA THR A 208 3.24 4.98 20.29
C THR A 208 3.48 6.18 19.37
N TRP A 209 2.90 7.34 19.71
CA TRP A 209 3.16 8.57 18.98
C TRP A 209 4.60 9.10 19.14
N ARG A 210 5.37 8.69 20.15
CA ARG A 210 6.73 9.19 20.40
C ARG A 210 7.81 8.13 20.21
N ASN A 211 7.50 6.87 20.49
CA ASN A 211 8.47 5.78 20.43
C ASN A 211 7.86 4.50 19.88
N THR A 212 8.72 3.67 19.30
CA THR A 212 8.45 2.31 18.90
C THR A 212 9.16 1.38 19.89
N GLN A 213 8.43 0.41 20.40
CA GLN A 213 8.93 -0.56 21.37
C GLN A 213 9.25 -1.88 20.67
N ILE A 214 10.51 -2.28 20.71
CA ILE A 214 11.01 -3.49 20.05
C ILE A 214 11.48 -4.45 21.15
N ARG A 215 11.01 -5.70 21.14
CA ARG A 215 11.47 -6.75 22.04
C ARG A 215 12.58 -7.54 21.36
N GLY A 216 13.79 -7.42 21.87
CA GLY A 216 14.97 -8.14 21.41
C GLY A 216 14.85 -9.65 21.62
N LEU A 217 15.70 -10.40 20.91
CA LEU A 217 15.78 -11.87 21.02
C LEU A 217 16.27 -12.33 22.40
N ASP A 218 17.02 -11.47 23.08
CA ASP A 218 17.48 -11.62 24.47
C ASP A 218 16.38 -11.27 25.51
N GLY A 219 15.20 -10.85 25.05
CA GLY A 219 14.06 -10.47 25.90
C GLY A 219 14.08 -9.00 26.35
N ASN A 220 15.11 -8.22 26.01
CA ASN A 220 15.20 -6.81 26.36
C ASN A 220 14.19 -5.96 25.60
N LEU A 221 13.69 -4.88 26.22
CA LEU A 221 12.80 -3.91 25.58
C LEU A 221 13.59 -2.70 25.10
N ILE A 222 13.70 -2.56 23.79
CA ILE A 222 14.41 -1.48 23.09
C ILE A 222 13.40 -0.39 22.75
N LEU A 223 13.61 0.82 23.28
CA LEU A 223 12.74 1.97 23.06
C LEU A 223 13.36 2.92 22.05
N VAL A 224 12.83 2.93 20.82
CA VAL A 224 13.36 3.76 19.74
C VAL A 224 12.48 4.99 19.55
N PRO A 225 13.03 6.22 19.65
CA PRO A 225 12.28 7.42 19.30
C PRO A 225 11.83 7.35 17.83
N ASN A 226 10.56 7.69 17.56
CA ASN A 226 9.99 7.64 16.22
C ASN A 226 10.75 8.52 15.22
N SER A 227 11.22 9.69 15.67
CA SER A 227 12.08 10.55 14.86
C SER A 227 13.36 9.88 14.41
N ARG A 228 13.98 9.09 15.29
CA ARG A 228 15.18 8.32 14.96
C ARG A 228 14.84 7.19 14.00
N LEU A 229 13.76 6.45 14.26
CA LEU A 229 13.34 5.32 13.43
C LEU A 229 13.04 5.74 11.97
N VAL A 230 12.41 6.91 11.77
CA VAL A 230 12.12 7.46 10.43
C VAL A 230 13.38 7.97 9.73
N GLN A 231 14.41 8.38 10.47
CA GLN A 231 15.65 8.95 9.92
C GLN A 231 16.72 7.89 9.63
N THR A 232 16.60 6.68 10.18
CA THR A 232 17.56 5.58 10.00
C THR A 232 17.02 4.49 9.09
N THR A 233 17.91 3.67 8.53
CA THR A 233 17.48 2.49 7.77
C THR A 233 16.88 1.43 8.70
N VAL A 234 15.70 0.93 8.34
CA VAL A 234 15.02 -0.17 9.03
C VAL A 234 14.76 -1.30 8.04
N ILE A 235 15.27 -2.48 8.33
CA ILE A 235 14.96 -3.70 7.58
C ILE A 235 13.76 -4.34 8.27
N ASN A 236 12.60 -4.31 7.63
CA ASN A 236 11.40 -5.00 8.12
C ASN A 236 11.29 -6.38 7.47
N TYR A 237 11.44 -7.44 8.27
CA TYR A 237 11.28 -8.82 7.82
C TYR A 237 9.82 -9.26 7.80
N GLY A 238 8.90 -8.45 8.33
CA GLY A 238 7.48 -8.75 8.47
C GLY A 238 7.21 -9.69 9.63
N ARG A 239 6.00 -10.26 9.66
CA ARG A 239 5.61 -11.23 10.70
C ARG A 239 6.37 -12.55 10.54
N PRO A 240 6.72 -13.22 11.66
CA PRO A 240 7.31 -14.55 11.60
C PRO A 240 6.31 -15.51 10.95
N LEU A 241 6.75 -16.19 9.90
CA LEU A 241 5.98 -17.25 9.27
C LEU A 241 6.00 -18.50 10.13
N LYS A 242 4.97 -19.33 9.99
CA LYS A 242 4.93 -20.63 10.62
C LYS A 242 6.11 -21.47 10.10
N LYS A 243 6.97 -21.91 11.02
CA LYS A 243 8.03 -22.89 10.73
C LYS A 243 7.38 -24.26 10.51
N ALA A 244 7.85 -24.97 9.50
CA ALA A 244 7.45 -26.33 9.21
C ALA A 244 7.94 -27.28 10.32
N THR A 245 7.16 -28.30 10.65
CA THR A 245 7.57 -29.34 11.61
C THR A 245 8.79 -30.12 11.11
N GLU A 246 8.84 -30.38 9.81
CA GLU A 246 10.01 -30.90 9.11
C GLU A 246 10.36 -29.99 7.91
N PRO A 247 11.65 -29.73 7.64
CA PRO A 247 12.03 -28.87 6.53
C PRO A 247 11.87 -29.56 5.18
N PHE A 248 11.51 -28.80 4.14
CA PHE A 248 11.50 -29.30 2.78
C PHE A 248 12.92 -29.35 2.22
N ARG A 249 13.31 -30.50 1.68
CA ARG A 249 14.61 -30.68 1.02
C ARG A 249 14.40 -30.79 -0.47
N PHE A 250 15.10 -29.96 -1.23
CA PHE A 250 15.03 -29.99 -2.68
C PHE A 250 16.01 -31.04 -3.23
N TYR A 251 15.52 -31.85 -4.16
CA TYR A 251 16.26 -32.83 -4.94
C TYR A 251 16.12 -32.46 -6.41
N ALA A 252 17.14 -32.78 -7.20
CA ALA A 252 17.10 -32.68 -8.64
C ALA A 252 17.20 -34.07 -9.24
N ARG A 253 16.54 -34.29 -10.37
CA ARG A 253 16.62 -35.54 -11.12
C ARG A 253 17.44 -35.31 -12.38
N LEU A 254 18.52 -36.06 -12.55
CA LEU A 254 19.18 -36.17 -13.85
C LEU A 254 18.62 -37.37 -14.59
N HIS A 255 18.49 -37.25 -15.91
CA HIS A 255 18.09 -38.35 -16.75
C HIS A 255 19.15 -38.64 -17.81
N LEU A 256 19.40 -39.92 -18.04
CA LEU A 256 20.26 -40.43 -19.08
C LEU A 256 19.45 -41.25 -20.06
N LYS A 257 19.70 -41.02 -21.35
CA LYS A 257 19.09 -41.78 -22.43
C LYS A 257 19.93 -43.01 -22.70
N GLU A 258 19.31 -44.19 -22.70
CA GLU A 258 19.98 -45.43 -23.05
C GLU A 258 19.27 -46.12 -24.21
N LEU A 259 20.03 -46.39 -25.26
CA LEU A 259 19.56 -47.15 -26.42
C LEU A 259 19.41 -48.62 -26.01
N THR A 260 18.19 -49.16 -26.15
CA THR A 260 17.93 -50.57 -25.79
C THR A 260 18.40 -51.57 -26.85
N GLY A 261 18.66 -51.08 -28.06
CA GLY A 261 18.93 -51.91 -29.25
C GLY A 261 17.67 -52.53 -29.88
N LEU A 262 16.51 -52.43 -29.23
CA LEU A 262 15.23 -52.87 -29.77
C LEU A 262 14.71 -51.87 -30.81
N LYS A 263 14.10 -52.37 -31.88
CA LYS A 263 13.44 -51.54 -32.90
C LYS A 263 12.17 -52.21 -33.44
N ALA A 264 11.17 -51.40 -33.78
CA ALA A 264 9.95 -51.85 -34.44
C ALA A 264 9.83 -51.23 -35.83
N GLY A 265 9.66 -52.07 -36.85
CA GLY A 265 9.40 -51.64 -38.23
C GLY A 265 7.92 -51.68 -38.62
N ASN A 266 7.03 -52.21 -37.76
CA ASN A 266 5.58 -52.28 -37.99
C ASN A 266 4.82 -52.37 -36.66
N LEU A 267 3.49 -52.26 -36.72
CA LEU A 267 2.62 -52.27 -35.53
C LEU A 267 2.67 -53.58 -34.73
N THR A 268 2.79 -54.74 -35.39
CA THR A 268 2.87 -56.03 -34.68
C THR A 268 4.14 -56.11 -33.83
N GLN A 269 5.29 -55.75 -34.42
CA GLN A 269 6.56 -55.67 -33.70
C GLN A 269 6.52 -54.64 -32.57
N LEU A 270 5.88 -53.49 -32.80
CA LEU A 270 5.69 -52.46 -31.78
C LEU A 270 4.94 -53.04 -30.58
N VAL A 271 3.80 -53.71 -30.79
CA VAL A 271 3.00 -54.32 -29.73
C VAL A 271 3.78 -55.40 -28.97
N ASP A 272 4.46 -56.30 -29.69
CA ASP A 272 5.22 -57.39 -29.09
C ASP A 272 6.33 -56.86 -28.17
N ILE A 273 7.04 -55.81 -28.60
CA ILE A 273 8.07 -55.16 -27.80
C ILE A 273 7.44 -54.41 -26.62
N LEU A 274 6.36 -53.65 -26.84
CA LEU A 274 5.73 -52.85 -25.78
C LEU A 274 5.23 -53.71 -24.64
N LYS A 275 4.71 -54.92 -24.89
CA LYS A 275 4.23 -55.85 -23.85
C LYS A 275 5.30 -56.24 -22.83
N GLU A 276 6.54 -56.38 -23.28
CA GLU A 276 7.67 -56.81 -22.46
C GLU A 276 8.62 -55.66 -22.07
N ALA A 277 8.44 -54.47 -22.65
CA ALA A 277 9.30 -53.32 -22.41
C ALA A 277 9.20 -52.82 -20.96
N PRO A 278 10.32 -52.45 -20.32
CA PRO A 278 10.30 -51.88 -18.98
C PRO A 278 9.61 -50.51 -18.99
N ASP A 279 9.01 -50.14 -17.86
CA ASP A 279 8.28 -48.87 -17.70
C ASP A 279 9.14 -47.65 -18.09
N SER A 280 10.46 -47.71 -17.91
CA SER A 280 11.38 -46.64 -18.30
C SER A 280 11.45 -46.35 -19.81
N VAL A 281 11.09 -47.33 -20.66
CA VAL A 281 10.94 -47.13 -22.11
C VAL A 281 9.67 -46.37 -22.41
N ILE A 282 8.56 -46.79 -21.80
CA ILE A 282 7.25 -46.16 -21.98
C ILE A 282 7.33 -44.72 -21.49
N TYR A 283 7.90 -44.51 -20.30
CA TYR A 283 8.13 -43.19 -19.71
C TYR A 283 8.91 -42.28 -20.65
N TYR A 284 10.03 -42.76 -21.21
CA TYR A 284 10.82 -41.97 -22.16
C TYR A 284 9.95 -41.51 -23.33
N HIS A 285 9.34 -42.45 -24.04
CA HIS A 285 8.58 -42.14 -25.27
C HIS A 285 7.26 -41.39 -25.05
N THR A 286 6.84 -41.19 -23.80
CA THR A 286 5.56 -40.51 -23.47
C THR A 286 5.70 -39.29 -22.56
N HIS A 287 6.82 -39.09 -21.88
CA HIS A 287 6.98 -37.98 -20.90
C HIS A 287 8.27 -37.17 -21.11
N HIS A 288 9.25 -37.63 -21.91
CA HIS A 288 10.54 -36.94 -22.03
C HIS A 288 10.44 -35.54 -22.67
N PHE A 289 9.46 -35.32 -23.55
CA PHE A 289 9.30 -34.06 -24.29
C PHE A 289 9.07 -32.85 -23.36
N LEU A 290 8.59 -33.07 -22.14
CA LEU A 290 8.30 -32.03 -21.14
C LEU A 290 9.57 -31.45 -20.51
N GLU A 291 10.65 -32.22 -20.51
CA GLU A 291 11.96 -31.74 -20.07
C GLU A 291 12.72 -31.07 -21.23
N GLU A 292 12.49 -31.51 -22.47
CA GLU A 292 13.21 -31.02 -23.65
C GLU A 292 12.71 -29.69 -24.18
N HIS A 293 11.42 -29.38 -24.02
CA HIS A 293 10.83 -28.17 -24.57
C HIS A 293 10.50 -27.14 -23.48
N GLN A 294 11.51 -26.34 -23.12
CA GLN A 294 11.38 -25.26 -22.13
C GLN A 294 10.38 -24.14 -22.53
N TYR A 295 9.97 -24.08 -23.81
CA TYR A 295 9.24 -22.93 -24.37
C TYR A 295 7.96 -23.25 -25.16
N LEU A 296 7.79 -24.46 -25.70
CA LEU A 296 6.64 -24.84 -26.54
C LEU A 296 6.34 -26.33 -26.36
N THR A 297 5.14 -26.72 -25.93
CA THR A 297 4.72 -28.13 -25.92
C THR A 297 4.25 -28.50 -27.33
N PRO A 298 4.95 -29.36 -28.10
CA PRO A 298 4.44 -29.78 -29.39
C PRO A 298 3.27 -30.76 -29.23
N GLU A 299 2.19 -30.54 -29.99
CA GLU A 299 1.21 -31.60 -30.31
C GLU A 299 1.72 -32.37 -31.56
N PRO A 300 1.66 -33.72 -31.62
CA PRO A 300 1.01 -34.63 -30.68
C PRO A 300 1.96 -35.34 -29.67
N ALA A 301 1.34 -35.82 -28.59
CA ALA A 301 1.88 -36.02 -27.24
C ALA A 301 2.51 -37.39 -26.89
N ASN A 302 3.20 -38.05 -27.83
CA ASN A 302 4.14 -39.14 -27.55
C ASN A 302 4.81 -39.64 -28.85
N ASP A 303 6.00 -40.24 -28.73
CA ASP A 303 6.77 -40.72 -29.87
C ASP A 303 6.05 -41.82 -30.65
N PHE A 304 5.18 -42.60 -29.99
CA PHE A 304 4.42 -43.67 -30.65
C PHE A 304 3.39 -43.10 -31.62
N ALA A 305 2.64 -42.09 -31.20
CA ALA A 305 1.68 -41.39 -32.06
C ALA A 305 2.37 -40.77 -33.27
N LEU A 306 3.49 -40.07 -33.03
CA LEU A 306 4.27 -39.41 -34.07
C LEU A 306 4.80 -40.43 -35.10
N TRP A 307 5.41 -41.52 -34.63
CA TRP A 307 5.96 -42.55 -35.51
C TRP A 307 4.88 -43.25 -36.34
N VAL A 308 3.71 -43.53 -35.74
CA VAL A 308 2.59 -44.16 -36.45
C VAL A 308 2.01 -43.24 -37.52
N SER A 309 1.85 -41.95 -37.23
CA SER A 309 1.39 -40.96 -38.22
C SER A 309 2.41 -40.77 -39.33
N ASP A 310 3.67 -40.48 -38.98
CA ASP A 310 4.64 -39.95 -39.93
C ASP A 310 5.34 -41.06 -40.72
N GLU A 311 5.72 -42.16 -40.07
CA GLU A 311 6.56 -43.21 -40.68
C GLU A 311 5.74 -44.40 -41.19
N LEU A 312 4.57 -44.66 -40.59
CA LEU A 312 3.63 -45.66 -41.11
C LEU A 312 2.51 -45.05 -41.97
N GLY A 313 2.21 -43.75 -41.84
CA GLY A 313 1.14 -43.11 -42.59
C GLY A 313 -0.27 -43.50 -42.11
N ASP A 314 -0.44 -43.85 -40.82
CA ASP A 314 -1.76 -44.10 -40.22
C ASP A 314 -2.15 -42.96 -39.27
N GLU A 315 -2.64 -41.88 -39.87
CA GLU A 315 -3.11 -40.69 -39.14
C GLU A 315 -4.21 -41.03 -38.12
N VAL A 316 -5.12 -41.96 -38.44
CA VAL A 316 -6.25 -42.31 -37.56
C VAL A 316 -5.77 -43.00 -36.29
N LEU A 317 -4.82 -43.93 -36.40
CA LEU A 317 -4.23 -44.56 -35.22
C LEU A 317 -3.32 -43.58 -34.47
N GLY A 318 -2.55 -42.77 -35.19
CA GLY A 318 -1.71 -41.73 -34.61
C GLY A 318 -2.51 -40.74 -33.76
N GLU A 319 -3.63 -40.23 -34.26
CA GLU A 319 -4.54 -39.36 -33.50
C GLU A 319 -5.11 -40.06 -32.27
N LYS A 320 -5.51 -41.33 -32.39
CA LYS A 320 -6.00 -42.11 -31.23
C LYS A 320 -4.92 -42.25 -30.15
N LEU A 321 -3.67 -42.51 -30.54
CA LEU A 321 -2.55 -42.61 -29.61
C LEU A 321 -2.19 -41.25 -29.00
N ALA A 322 -2.30 -40.17 -29.78
CA ALA A 322 -2.10 -38.80 -29.29
C ALA A 322 -3.18 -38.36 -28.30
N SER A 323 -4.41 -38.86 -28.45
CA SER A 323 -5.54 -38.56 -27.57
C SER A 323 -5.51 -39.28 -26.21
N ILE A 324 -4.53 -40.16 -25.98
CA ILE A 324 -4.39 -40.84 -24.69
C ILE A 324 -3.87 -39.81 -23.68
N ASP A 325 -4.74 -39.42 -22.75
CA ASP A 325 -4.35 -38.61 -21.60
C ASP A 325 -3.39 -39.43 -20.72
N THR A 326 -2.10 -39.09 -20.73
CA THR A 326 -1.08 -39.82 -19.96
C THR A 326 -1.24 -39.65 -18.45
N PHE A 327 -2.01 -38.67 -17.98
CA PHE A 327 -2.19 -38.34 -16.56
C PHE A 327 -3.27 -39.11 -15.84
N ASP A 328 -4.30 -39.54 -16.56
CA ASP A 328 -5.38 -40.34 -15.99
C ASP A 328 -4.87 -41.68 -15.45
N PHE A 329 -3.62 -42.04 -15.78
CA PHE A 329 -2.98 -43.27 -15.38
C PHE A 329 -2.10 -43.09 -14.13
N PRO A 330 -2.39 -43.81 -13.04
CA PRO A 330 -1.60 -43.72 -11.81
C PRO A 330 -0.21 -44.37 -11.92
N THR A 331 0.01 -45.18 -12.96
CA THR A 331 1.27 -45.89 -13.20
C THR A 331 1.60 -45.95 -14.68
N ILE A 332 2.89 -45.97 -15.01
CA ILE A 332 3.37 -46.14 -16.38
C ILE A 332 2.95 -47.49 -16.97
N GLY A 333 2.89 -48.54 -16.14
CA GLY A 333 2.34 -49.83 -16.56
C GLY A 333 0.87 -49.75 -17.03
N ALA A 334 0.02 -48.97 -16.36
CA ALA A 334 -1.38 -48.79 -16.79
C ALA A 334 -1.46 -48.02 -18.12
N LEU A 335 -0.61 -47.02 -18.31
CA LEU A 335 -0.47 -46.31 -19.59
C LEU A 335 -0.01 -47.25 -20.71
N ARG A 336 1.00 -48.10 -20.46
CA ARG A 336 1.45 -49.13 -21.41
C ARG A 336 0.29 -50.01 -21.85
N THR A 337 -0.49 -50.53 -20.90
CA THR A 337 -1.65 -51.39 -21.21
C THR A 337 -2.67 -50.64 -22.08
N ARG A 338 -2.90 -49.35 -21.83
CA ARG A 338 -3.80 -48.53 -22.67
C ARG A 338 -3.27 -48.39 -24.09
N ILE A 339 -1.99 -48.03 -24.25
CA ILE A 339 -1.35 -47.86 -25.57
C ILE A 339 -1.42 -49.16 -26.37
N VAL A 340 -1.00 -50.28 -25.77
CA VAL A 340 -1.06 -51.60 -26.39
C VAL A 340 -2.49 -51.95 -26.82
N GLY A 341 -3.47 -51.74 -25.93
CA GLY A 341 -4.87 -52.03 -26.23
C GLY A 341 -5.43 -51.21 -27.39
N VAL A 342 -5.01 -49.94 -27.55
CA VAL A 342 -5.43 -49.09 -28.69
C VAL A 342 -4.87 -49.64 -30.02
N ILE A 343 -3.61 -50.09 -30.03
CA ILE A 343 -2.99 -50.65 -31.23
C ILE A 343 -3.59 -52.02 -31.57
N GLU A 344 -3.79 -52.90 -30.59
CA GLU A 344 -4.41 -54.21 -30.79
C GLU A 344 -5.85 -54.10 -31.30
N ASP A 345 -6.64 -53.19 -30.73
CA ASP A 345 -8.02 -52.94 -31.18
C ASP A 345 -8.05 -52.42 -32.63
N HIS A 346 -7.03 -51.66 -33.05
CA HIS A 346 -6.86 -51.25 -34.44
C HIS A 346 -6.52 -52.43 -35.36
N LEU A 347 -5.52 -53.25 -34.99
CA LEU A 347 -5.09 -54.41 -35.76
C LEU A 347 -6.20 -55.47 -35.91
N SER A 348 -7.07 -55.61 -34.91
CA SER A 348 -8.21 -56.54 -34.96
C SER A 348 -9.26 -56.19 -36.02
N LYS A 349 -9.42 -54.89 -36.33
CA LYS A 349 -10.42 -54.38 -37.28
C LYS A 349 -9.92 -54.41 -38.71
N LYS A 350 -8.62 -54.28 -38.93
CA LYS A 350 -8.00 -54.26 -40.25
C LYS A 350 -6.58 -54.85 -40.17
N PRO A 351 -6.27 -55.91 -40.95
CA PRO A 351 -4.91 -56.39 -41.09
C PRO A 351 -4.01 -55.26 -41.62
N ASP A 352 -2.97 -54.91 -40.86
CA ASP A 352 -2.02 -53.87 -41.26
C ASP A 352 -0.73 -54.48 -41.82
N GLY A 353 -0.45 -54.17 -43.10
CA GLY A 353 0.77 -54.59 -43.81
C GLY A 353 1.82 -53.48 -43.92
N ARG A 354 1.54 -52.28 -43.39
CA ARG A 354 2.46 -51.14 -43.45
C ARG A 354 3.75 -51.45 -42.71
N LYS A 355 4.85 -50.95 -43.27
CA LYS A 355 6.19 -51.07 -42.70
C LYS A 355 6.90 -49.74 -42.86
N ALA A 356 7.62 -49.34 -41.82
CA ALA A 356 8.52 -48.21 -41.90
C ALA A 356 9.62 -48.48 -42.94
N MET A 357 10.09 -47.41 -43.58
CA MET A 357 11.25 -47.50 -44.46
C MET A 357 12.49 -47.92 -43.66
N GLU A 358 13.46 -48.54 -44.33
CA GLU A 358 14.73 -48.90 -43.68
C GLU A 358 15.44 -47.65 -43.16
N GLY A 359 15.79 -47.65 -41.86
CA GLY A 359 16.35 -46.49 -41.16
C GLY A 359 15.31 -45.57 -40.52
N ARG A 360 14.01 -45.85 -40.69
CA ARG A 360 12.88 -45.13 -40.09
C ARG A 360 12.11 -45.97 -39.05
N GLU A 361 12.68 -47.09 -38.62
CA GLU A 361 12.10 -47.90 -37.55
C GLU A 361 12.03 -47.13 -36.23
N LEU A 362 11.03 -47.41 -35.40
CA LEU A 362 10.98 -46.85 -34.05
C LEU A 362 12.06 -47.50 -33.21
N HIS A 363 13.02 -46.72 -32.74
CA HIS A 363 14.06 -47.17 -31.82
C HIS A 363 13.61 -46.98 -30.38
N PHE A 364 13.64 -48.06 -29.60
CA PHE A 364 13.25 -47.98 -28.19
C PHE A 364 14.42 -47.47 -27.36
N VAL A 365 14.17 -46.37 -26.65
CA VAL A 365 15.09 -45.72 -25.73
C VAL A 365 14.50 -45.82 -24.33
N ARG A 366 15.33 -46.09 -23.33
CA ARG A 366 14.91 -46.05 -21.92
C ARG A 366 15.52 -44.87 -21.20
N SER A 367 14.77 -44.33 -20.25
CA SER A 367 15.22 -43.26 -19.36
C SER A 367 15.79 -43.85 -18.06
N ILE A 368 17.05 -43.56 -17.74
CA ILE A 368 17.66 -43.85 -16.44
C ILE A 368 17.64 -42.57 -15.61
N SER A 369 16.96 -42.59 -14.46
CA SER A 369 16.93 -41.47 -13.51
C SER A 369 18.02 -41.62 -12.44
N ALA A 370 18.72 -40.53 -12.13
CA ALA A 370 19.58 -40.40 -10.97
C ALA A 370 19.10 -39.21 -10.11
N ILE A 371 18.77 -39.48 -8.85
CA ILE A 371 18.29 -38.45 -7.92
C ILE A 371 19.48 -37.87 -7.17
N LEU A 372 19.67 -36.56 -7.28
CA LEU A 372 20.74 -35.82 -6.64
C LEU A 372 20.19 -34.93 -5.52
N PRO A 373 20.73 -35.01 -4.29
CA PRO A 373 20.40 -34.05 -3.26
C PRO A 373 20.94 -32.66 -3.64
N THR A 374 20.13 -31.62 -3.45
CA THR A 374 20.59 -30.23 -3.57
C THR A 374 20.98 -29.69 -2.18
N PRO A 375 21.80 -28.63 -2.09
CA PRO A 375 22.08 -27.98 -0.81
C PRO A 375 20.89 -27.15 -0.27
N TYR A 376 19.79 -27.06 -1.02
CA TYR A 376 18.69 -26.16 -0.68
C TYR A 376 17.65 -26.84 0.22
N VAL A 377 17.32 -26.13 1.30
CA VAL A 377 16.37 -26.56 2.33
C VAL A 377 15.50 -25.37 2.69
N ALA A 378 14.19 -25.60 2.88
CA ALA A 378 13.23 -24.57 3.28
C ALA A 378 12.51 -24.97 4.58
N HIS A 379 12.48 -24.06 5.55
CA HIS A 379 11.85 -24.27 6.85
C HIS A 379 10.52 -23.51 6.98
N ASP A 380 10.20 -22.61 6.06
CA ASP A 380 8.93 -21.88 6.01
C ASP A 380 8.60 -21.48 4.56
N LEU A 381 7.43 -20.88 4.35
CA LEU A 381 6.97 -20.51 3.00
C LEU A 381 7.85 -19.45 2.32
N ARG A 382 8.56 -18.59 3.08
CA ARG A 382 9.45 -17.58 2.49
C ARG A 382 10.72 -18.23 1.99
N GLU A 383 11.37 -19.03 2.82
CA GLU A 383 12.54 -19.81 2.41
C GLU A 383 12.19 -20.71 1.21
N PHE A 384 11.00 -21.31 1.20
CA PHE A 384 10.51 -22.13 0.08
C PHE A 384 10.46 -21.34 -1.24
N VAL A 385 9.89 -20.13 -1.24
CA VAL A 385 9.87 -19.25 -2.42
C VAL A 385 11.26 -18.82 -2.86
N GLU A 386 12.13 -18.44 -1.90
CA GLU A 386 13.51 -18.05 -2.21
C GLU A 386 14.32 -19.17 -2.84
N VAL A 387 14.10 -20.41 -2.39
CA VAL A 387 14.73 -21.59 -2.97
C VAL A 387 14.14 -21.93 -4.33
N LEU A 388 12.82 -21.84 -4.51
CA LEU A 388 12.17 -22.07 -5.80
C LEU A 388 12.71 -21.17 -6.92
N ARG A 389 13.17 -19.96 -6.58
CA ARG A 389 13.81 -19.02 -7.53
C ARG A 389 15.22 -19.45 -7.96
N LYS A 390 15.84 -20.41 -7.27
CA LYS A 390 17.25 -20.81 -7.45
C LYS A 390 17.40 -22.23 -8.00
N VAL A 391 16.48 -23.14 -7.68
CA VAL A 391 16.54 -24.54 -8.10
C VAL A 391 16.33 -24.68 -9.61
N SER A 392 16.96 -25.69 -10.22
CA SER A 392 16.79 -25.97 -11.65
C SER A 392 15.36 -26.45 -11.95
N ILE A 393 14.99 -26.40 -13.23
CA ILE A 393 13.74 -26.99 -13.70
C ILE A 393 13.66 -28.49 -13.43
N ASP A 394 14.79 -29.20 -13.35
CA ASP A 394 14.84 -30.63 -13.05
C ASP A 394 14.39 -30.93 -11.61
N SER A 395 14.65 -30.00 -10.68
CA SER A 395 14.14 -30.10 -9.32
C SER A 395 12.63 -29.89 -9.27
N LEU A 396 12.13 -28.92 -10.04
CA LEU A 396 10.70 -28.67 -10.14
C LEU A 396 9.98 -29.87 -10.76
N TYR A 397 10.53 -30.42 -11.84
CA TYR A 397 10.01 -31.61 -12.48
C TYR A 397 9.99 -32.80 -11.52
N TYR A 398 11.10 -33.07 -10.82
CA TYR A 398 11.16 -34.15 -9.84
C TYR A 398 10.07 -34.04 -8.76
N HIS A 399 9.89 -32.85 -8.19
CA HIS A 399 8.98 -32.64 -7.06
C HIS A 399 7.51 -32.48 -7.42
N ILE A 400 7.20 -32.03 -8.64
CA ILE A 400 5.81 -31.85 -9.07
C ILE A 400 5.31 -32.96 -9.95
N PHE A 401 6.14 -33.33 -10.90
CA PHE A 401 5.75 -34.23 -11.97
C PHE A 401 6.02 -35.67 -11.58
N GLU A 402 7.31 -36.00 -11.40
CA GLU A 402 7.74 -37.36 -11.10
C GLU A 402 7.19 -37.81 -9.75
N ALA A 403 7.02 -36.89 -8.80
CA ALA A 403 6.35 -37.16 -7.52
C ALA A 403 4.96 -37.80 -7.69
N ARG A 404 4.15 -37.38 -8.68
CA ARG A 404 2.81 -37.97 -8.87
C ARG A 404 2.87 -39.45 -9.25
N LEU A 405 3.78 -39.79 -10.16
CA LEU A 405 4.04 -41.17 -10.61
C LEU A 405 4.72 -42.00 -9.54
N ARG A 406 5.70 -41.42 -8.84
CA ARG A 406 6.48 -42.06 -7.76
C ARG A 406 5.62 -42.35 -6.54
N LEU A 407 4.74 -41.42 -6.17
CA LEU A 407 3.88 -41.54 -4.99
C LEU A 407 2.58 -42.30 -5.27
N GLN A 408 2.15 -42.37 -6.53
CA GLN A 408 0.88 -43.01 -6.96
C GLN A 408 -0.36 -42.47 -6.23
N LYS A 409 -0.31 -41.19 -5.80
CA LYS A 409 -1.39 -40.51 -5.07
C LYS A 409 -1.99 -39.32 -5.83
N GLY A 410 -1.48 -39.02 -7.03
CA GLY A 410 -1.91 -37.86 -7.83
C GLY A 410 -1.51 -36.50 -7.28
N VAL A 411 -0.79 -36.45 -6.15
CA VAL A 411 -0.31 -35.21 -5.51
C VAL A 411 1.21 -35.05 -5.66
N ASN A 412 1.68 -33.80 -5.54
CA ASN A 412 3.10 -33.45 -5.61
C ASN A 412 3.74 -33.29 -4.22
N ASP A 413 5.07 -33.36 -4.16
CA ASP A 413 5.83 -33.25 -2.90
C ASP A 413 5.60 -31.91 -2.19
N PHE A 414 5.42 -30.82 -2.94
CA PHE A 414 5.19 -29.49 -2.36
C PHE A 414 3.86 -29.40 -1.61
N SER A 415 2.80 -29.95 -2.21
CA SER A 415 1.46 -29.96 -1.63
C SER A 415 1.45 -30.78 -0.34
N ILE A 416 2.10 -31.95 -0.36
CA ILE A 416 2.26 -32.80 0.82
C ILE A 416 2.98 -32.05 1.94
N TRP A 417 4.11 -31.41 1.65
CA TRP A 417 4.85 -30.69 2.68
C TRP A 417 4.07 -29.51 3.26
N ILE A 418 3.35 -28.77 2.42
CA ILE A 418 2.55 -27.62 2.86
C ILE A 418 1.36 -28.06 3.72
N GLU A 419 0.70 -29.17 3.39
CA GLU A 419 -0.38 -29.72 4.21
C GLU A 419 0.17 -30.31 5.51
N ASP A 420 1.14 -31.23 5.43
CA ASP A 420 1.58 -32.03 6.57
C ASP A 420 2.49 -31.27 7.53
N CYS A 421 3.42 -30.47 7.00
CA CYS A 421 4.46 -29.82 7.81
C CYS A 421 4.09 -28.37 8.17
N LEU A 422 3.31 -27.69 7.33
CA LEU A 422 2.85 -26.33 7.58
C LEU A 422 1.36 -26.25 7.96
N GLY A 423 0.57 -27.31 7.79
CA GLY A 423 -0.84 -27.32 8.17
C GLY A 423 -1.71 -26.39 7.31
N ASP A 424 -1.29 -26.06 6.08
CA ASP A 424 -1.99 -25.11 5.21
C ASP A 424 -2.67 -25.81 4.03
N LYS A 425 -3.75 -26.53 4.34
CA LYS A 425 -4.48 -27.34 3.36
C LYS A 425 -5.00 -26.56 2.15
N ASP A 426 -5.50 -25.34 2.34
CA ASP A 426 -6.01 -24.51 1.23
C ASP A 426 -4.91 -24.17 0.20
N LEU A 427 -3.69 -23.89 0.65
CA LEU A 427 -2.56 -23.67 -0.24
C LEU A 427 -2.12 -24.98 -0.90
N ALA A 428 -2.08 -26.08 -0.16
CA ALA A 428 -1.74 -27.40 -0.68
C ALA A 428 -2.70 -27.84 -1.79
N ASP A 429 -4.01 -27.71 -1.58
CA ASP A 429 -5.04 -28.06 -2.57
C ASP A 429 -4.86 -27.23 -3.86
N LYS A 430 -4.62 -25.91 -3.74
CA LYS A 430 -4.36 -25.03 -4.89
C LYS A 430 -3.14 -25.48 -5.71
N LEU A 431 -2.08 -25.94 -5.04
CA LEU A 431 -0.88 -26.44 -5.70
C LEU A 431 -1.08 -27.84 -6.30
N ALA A 432 -1.92 -28.67 -5.71
CA ALA A 432 -2.25 -29.99 -6.23
C ALA A 432 -3.03 -29.89 -7.55
N TYR A 433 -3.91 -28.88 -7.68
CA TYR A 433 -4.68 -28.62 -8.91
C TYR A 433 -3.87 -28.01 -10.06
N LEU A 434 -2.63 -27.58 -9.83
CA LEU A 434 -1.78 -27.12 -10.93
C LEU A 434 -1.41 -28.30 -11.82
N ASP A 435 -1.96 -28.29 -13.03
CA ASP A 435 -1.65 -29.25 -14.09
C ASP A 435 -0.30 -28.88 -14.73
N PRO A 436 0.78 -29.67 -14.51
CA PRO A 436 2.11 -29.31 -14.96
C PRO A 436 2.31 -29.32 -16.49
N TYR A 437 1.36 -29.82 -17.30
CA TYR A 437 1.54 -29.89 -18.77
C TYR A 437 0.80 -28.76 -19.49
N ASN A 438 -0.10 -28.06 -18.78
CA ASN A 438 -0.67 -26.78 -19.22
C ASN A 438 0.27 -25.59 -19.01
N TYR A 439 1.45 -25.82 -18.44
CA TYR A 439 2.46 -24.79 -18.20
C TYR A 439 3.81 -25.26 -18.72
N THR A 440 4.64 -24.32 -19.17
CA THR A 440 6.08 -24.56 -19.15
C THR A 440 6.57 -24.67 -17.70
N LEU A 441 7.65 -25.39 -17.44
CA LEU A 441 8.19 -25.52 -16.08
C LEU A 441 8.50 -24.15 -15.43
N GLU A 442 8.92 -23.15 -16.22
CA GLU A 442 9.13 -21.78 -15.74
C GLU A 442 7.83 -21.03 -15.42
N SER A 443 6.79 -21.22 -16.25
CA SER A 443 5.47 -20.65 -15.98
C SER A 443 4.83 -21.28 -14.73
N LEU A 444 5.02 -22.59 -14.55
CA LEU A 444 4.61 -23.32 -13.37
C LEU A 444 5.33 -22.81 -12.12
N ARG A 445 6.67 -22.67 -12.17
CA ARG A 445 7.48 -22.08 -11.09
C ARG A 445 6.92 -20.71 -10.68
N SER A 446 6.69 -19.85 -11.68
CA SER A 446 6.21 -18.49 -11.45
C SER A 446 4.82 -18.48 -10.81
N THR A 447 3.93 -19.38 -11.26
CA THR A 447 2.57 -19.53 -10.72
C THR A 447 2.60 -19.98 -9.25
N ILE A 448 3.45 -20.95 -8.92
CA ILE A 448 3.62 -21.44 -7.54
C ILE A 448 4.14 -20.33 -6.63
N ILE A 449 5.18 -19.61 -7.07
CA ILE A 449 5.74 -18.48 -6.33
C ILE A 449 4.66 -17.44 -6.04
N GLN A 450 3.85 -17.08 -7.03
CA GLN A 450 2.78 -16.09 -6.85
C GLN A 450 1.71 -16.54 -5.85
N LEU A 451 1.30 -17.82 -5.90
CA LEU A 451 0.34 -18.39 -4.95
C LEU A 451 0.85 -18.33 -3.52
N VAL A 452 2.12 -18.72 -3.31
CA VAL A 452 2.74 -18.72 -1.98
C VAL A 452 2.98 -17.29 -1.48
N GLU A 453 3.45 -16.36 -2.32
CA GLU A 453 3.64 -14.96 -1.93
C GLU A 453 2.33 -14.26 -1.56
N LYS A 454 1.23 -14.58 -2.26
CA LYS A 454 -0.10 -14.09 -1.91
C LYS A 454 -0.57 -14.61 -0.55
N ARG A 455 -0.10 -15.80 -0.14
CA ARG A 455 -0.41 -16.39 1.17
C ARG A 455 0.42 -15.79 2.32
N ILE A 456 1.63 -15.32 2.02
CA ILE A 456 2.56 -14.70 2.98
C ILE A 456 2.17 -13.25 3.32
N LYS A 457 1.57 -12.52 2.37
CA LYS A 457 1.05 -11.16 2.55
C LYS A 457 -0.20 -11.14 3.43
#